data_AF-A0A512DFZ8-F1
#
_entry.id   AF-A0A512DFZ8-F1
#
_cell.length_a   1.000
_cell.length_b   1.000
_cell.length_c   1.000
_cell.angle_alpha   90.00
_cell.angle_beta   90.00
_cell.angle_gamma   90.00
#
_symmetry.space_group_name_H-M   'P 1'
#
loop_
_entity.id
_entity.type
_entity.pdbx_description
1 polymer ?
#
loop_
_entity_poly.entity_id
_entity_poly.type
_entity_poly.pdbx_seq_one_letter_code
_entity_poly.pdbx_strand_id
1 'polypeptide(L)'
;MADYATTRSETAYLPPKAPPTNHGHTTAAWTTTVLVIIGFLVAAAGMVTTIDWLFWTGVGVTVGGVLLGKILQVMGHGQGGDKTLAKQQRAAAAGRSH
;
A
#
# COMPACT_ATOMS: atom_id res chain seq x y z
N MET A 1 32.00 31.62 17.34
CA MET A 1 31.79 30.16 17.39
C MET A 1 30.62 29.93 18.32
N ALA A 2 29.41 29.85 17.77
CA ALA A 2 28.24 29.50 18.56
C ALA A 2 28.18 27.97 18.58
N ASP A 3 28.46 27.40 19.74
CA ASP A 3 28.12 26.01 20.03
C ASP A 3 26.59 25.92 20.04
N TYR A 4 26.01 25.57 18.89
CA TYR A 4 24.64 25.08 18.87
C TYR A 4 24.69 23.73 19.57
N ALA A 5 24.45 23.74 20.87
CA ALA A 5 24.01 22.56 21.57
C ALA A 5 22.82 22.02 20.76
N THR A 6 23.05 20.97 19.97
CA THR A 6 22.01 20.12 19.39
C THR A 6 21.20 19.60 20.57
N THR A 7 20.18 20.38 20.89
CA THR A 7 19.50 20.35 22.17
C THR A 7 18.58 19.14 22.15
N ARG A 8 18.50 18.45 23.28
CA ARG A 8 17.53 17.41 23.68
C ARG A 8 16.06 17.68 23.27
N SER A 9 15.74 18.88 22.80
CA SER A 9 14.46 19.30 22.22
C SER A 9 14.25 18.83 20.78
N GLU A 10 15.29 18.50 20.01
CA GLU A 10 15.17 17.96 18.65
C GLU A 10 14.55 16.54 18.65
N THR A 11 14.87 15.74 19.67
CA THR A 11 14.19 14.47 19.95
C THR A 11 12.79 14.65 20.56
N ALA A 12 12.44 15.84 21.06
CA ALA A 12 11.13 16.12 21.64
C ALA A 12 10.06 16.45 20.58
N TYR A 13 10.45 16.74 19.32
CA TYR A 13 9.52 17.06 18.24
C TYR A 13 9.12 15.85 17.38
N LEU A 14 9.77 14.70 17.54
CA LEU A 14 9.41 13.51 16.76
C LEU A 14 8.05 12.99 17.21
N PRO A 15 7.13 12.71 16.27
CA PRO A 15 5.86 12.09 16.62
C PRO A 15 6.14 10.75 17.32
N PRO A 16 5.35 10.35 18.33
CA PRO A 16 5.55 9.10 19.09
C PRO A 16 5.63 7.83 18.23
N LYS A 17 5.18 7.90 16.97
CA LYS A 17 5.25 6.81 16.00
C LYS A 17 5.98 7.28 14.74
N ALA A 18 7.09 6.63 14.44
CA ALA A 18 7.77 6.81 13.16
C ALA A 18 6.81 6.48 12.00
N PRO A 19 6.80 7.29 10.93
CA PRO A 19 6.00 6.99 9.74
C PRO A 19 6.31 5.59 9.18
N PRO A 20 5.30 4.89 8.62
CA PRO A 20 5.54 3.60 7.97
C PRO A 20 6.48 3.73 6.77
N THR A 21 7.46 2.83 6.66
CA THR A 21 8.50 2.87 5.60
C THR A 21 8.02 2.39 4.24
N ASN A 22 6.84 1.78 4.15
CA ASN A 22 6.32 1.28 2.87
C ASN A 22 5.69 2.37 1.99
N HIS A 23 5.44 3.58 2.50
CA HIS A 23 4.85 4.69 1.72
C HIS A 23 3.54 4.32 0.97
N GLY A 24 2.78 3.35 1.48
CA GLY A 24 1.57 2.85 0.80
C GLY A 24 1.84 1.76 -0.26
N HIS A 25 3.11 1.46 -0.56
CA HIS A 25 3.52 0.35 -1.43
C HIS A 25 3.46 -1.00 -0.72
N THR A 26 2.27 -1.37 -0.26
CA THR A 26 2.00 -2.72 0.26
C THR A 26 1.51 -3.63 -0.87
N THR A 27 1.74 -4.94 -0.74
CA THR A 27 1.27 -5.90 -1.75
C THR A 27 -0.25 -5.84 -1.90
N ALA A 28 -0.98 -5.73 -0.78
CA ALA A 28 -2.44 -5.59 -0.83
C ALA A 28 -2.87 -4.33 -1.61
N ALA A 29 -2.22 -3.19 -1.39
CA ALA A 29 -2.54 -1.95 -2.09
C ALA A 29 -2.27 -2.06 -3.60
N TRP A 30 -1.07 -2.47 -4.00
CA TRP A 30 -0.71 -2.57 -5.43
C TRP A 30 -1.54 -3.61 -6.18
N THR A 31 -1.81 -4.77 -5.58
CA THR A 31 -2.67 -5.79 -6.20
C THR A 31 -4.09 -5.26 -6.45
N THR A 32 -4.68 -4.59 -5.45
CA THR A 32 -6.01 -3.99 -5.59
C THR A 32 -6.03 -2.95 -6.71
N THR A 33 -5.06 -2.03 -6.70
CA THR A 33 -4.96 -0.94 -7.68
C THR A 33 -4.86 -1.47 -9.10
N VAL A 34 -3.96 -2.43 -9.36
CA VAL A 34 -3.76 -3.00 -10.70
C VAL A 34 -5.02 -3.70 -11.20
N LEU A 35 -5.65 -4.53 -10.36
CA LEU A 35 -6.86 -5.26 -10.76
C LEU A 35 -8.04 -4.33 -11.02
N VAL A 36 -8.23 -3.32 -10.18
CA VAL A 36 -9.28 -2.31 -10.37
C VAL A 36 -9.04 -1.51 -11.64
N ILE A 37 -7.80 -1.05 -11.91
CA ILE A 37 -7.46 -0.34 -13.16
C ILE A 37 -7.75 -1.22 -14.37
N ILE A 38 -7.29 -2.48 -14.38
CA ILE A 38 -7.54 -3.40 -15.49
C ILE A 38 -9.04 -3.63 -15.69
N GLY A 39 -9.78 -3.88 -14.61
CA GLY A 39 -11.22 -4.09 -14.65
C GLY A 39 -11.97 -2.88 -15.22
N PHE A 40 -11.62 -1.67 -14.79
CA PHE A 40 -12.20 -0.44 -15.33
C PHE A 40 -11.86 -0.21 -16.80
N LEU A 41 -10.62 -0.49 -17.22
CA LEU A 41 -10.22 -0.37 -18.63
C LEU A 41 -11.00 -1.35 -19.51
N VAL A 42 -11.17 -2.60 -19.05
CA VAL A 42 -11.98 -3.62 -19.75
C VAL A 42 -13.45 -3.20 -19.81
N ALA A 43 -14.01 -2.70 -18.70
CA ALA A 43 -15.39 -2.24 -18.66
C ALA A 43 -15.63 -1.05 -19.59
N ALA A 44 -14.72 -0.07 -19.59
CA ALA A 44 -14.76 1.09 -20.48
C ALA A 44 -14.67 0.68 -21.96
N ALA A 45 -13.79 -0.26 -22.30
CA ALA A 45 -13.68 -0.80 -23.65
C ALA A 45 -14.98 -1.50 -24.09
N GLY A 46 -15.57 -2.32 -23.21
CA GLY A 46 -16.88 -2.95 -23.45
C GLY A 46 -17.99 -1.93 -23.69
N MET A 47 -18.00 -0.85 -22.91
CA MET A 47 -18.99 0.22 -23.05
C MET A 47 -18.83 1.00 -24.36
N VAL A 48 -17.60 1.36 -24.75
CA VAL A 48 -17.32 2.09 -26.01
C VAL A 48 -17.65 1.25 -27.24
N THR A 49 -17.45 -0.07 -27.16
CA THR A 49 -17.69 -1.01 -28.27
C THR A 49 -19.10 -1.61 -28.26
N THR A 50 -19.94 -1.26 -27.30
CA THR A 50 -21.29 -1.84 -27.12
C THR A 50 -21.29 -3.37 -26.96
N ILE A 51 -20.24 -3.92 -26.33
CA ILE A 51 -20.09 -5.36 -26.06
C ILE A 51 -20.45 -5.64 -24.60
N ASP A 52 -21.71 -6.05 -24.36
CA ASP A 52 -22.27 -6.21 -23.01
C ASP A 52 -21.49 -7.19 -22.14
N TRP A 53 -21.09 -8.36 -22.67
CA TRP A 53 -20.35 -9.37 -21.90
C TRP A 53 -18.96 -8.88 -21.48
N LEU A 54 -18.32 -8.05 -22.29
CA LEU A 54 -17.01 -7.47 -21.99
C LEU A 54 -17.12 -6.43 -20.88
N PHE A 55 -18.18 -5.62 -20.89
CA PHE A 55 -18.50 -4.70 -19.80
C PHE A 55 -18.61 -5.44 -18.46
N TRP A 56 -19.45 -6.48 -18.41
CA TRP A 56 -19.65 -7.27 -17.18
C TRP A 56 -18.39 -8.01 -16.73
N THR A 57 -17.54 -8.43 -17.68
CA THR A 57 -16.23 -9.02 -17.36
C THR A 57 -15.34 -8.01 -16.63
N GLY A 58 -15.28 -6.77 -17.11
CA GLY A 58 -14.54 -5.69 -16.44
C GLY A 58 -15.09 -5.36 -15.05
N VAL A 59 -16.42 -5.34 -14.89
CA VAL A 59 -17.07 -5.19 -13.58
C VAL A 59 -16.67 -6.33 -12.63
N GLY A 60 -16.73 -7.57 -13.11
CA GLY A 60 -16.33 -8.76 -12.33
C GLY A 60 -14.88 -8.70 -11.86
N VAL A 61 -13.95 -8.33 -12.74
CA VAL A 61 -12.52 -8.15 -12.40
C VAL A 61 -12.35 -7.04 -11.36
N THR A 62 -13.07 -5.92 -11.50
CA THR A 62 -13.00 -4.79 -10.56
C THR A 62 -13.42 -5.22 -9.15
N VAL A 63 -14.59 -5.86 -9.03
CA VAL A 63 -15.09 -6.37 -7.75
C VAL A 63 -14.15 -7.44 -7.18
N GLY A 64 -13.68 -8.37 -8.01
CA GLY A 64 -12.69 -9.37 -7.62
C GLY A 64 -11.39 -8.77 -7.10
N GLY A 65 -10.91 -7.68 -7.71
CA GLY A 65 -9.73 -6.93 -7.27
C GLY A 65 -9.89 -6.34 -5.87
N VAL A 66 -11.04 -5.74 -5.58
CA VAL A 66 -11.35 -5.22 -4.24
C VAL A 66 -11.40 -6.34 -3.21
N LEU A 67 -12.04 -7.46 -3.53
CA LEU A 67 -12.12 -8.63 -2.65
C LEU A 67 -10.75 -9.23 -2.38
N LEU A 68 -9.93 -9.43 -3.41
CA LEU A 68 -8.57 -9.95 -3.25
C LEU A 68 -7.70 -9.00 -2.43
N GLY A 69 -7.86 -7.68 -2.62
CA GLY A 69 -7.27 -6.66 -1.79
C GLY A 69 -7.58 -6.81 -0.30
N LYS A 70 -8.86 -7.03 0.03
CA LYS A 70 -9.31 -7.29 1.41
C LYS A 70 -8.76 -8.59 1.96
N ILE A 71 -8.75 -9.67 1.16
CA ILE A 71 -8.16 -10.95 1.58
C ILE A 71 -6.66 -10.76 1.89
N LEU A 72 -5.91 -10.08 1.02
CA LEU A 72 -4.49 -9.78 1.26
C LEU A 72 -4.28 -8.90 2.49
N GLN A 73 -5.15 -7.92 2.73
CA GLN A 73 -5.12 -7.09 3.93
C GLN A 73 -5.27 -7.95 5.19
N VAL A 74 -6.26 -8.85 5.22
CA VAL A 74 -6.51 -9.78 6.34
C VAL A 74 -5.34 -10.75 6.53
N MET A 75 -4.72 -11.21 5.45
CA MET A 75 -3.51 -12.06 5.50
C MET A 75 -2.23 -11.30 5.89
N GLY A 76 -2.34 -10.04 6.32
CA GLY A 76 -1.24 -9.24 6.85
C GLY A 76 -0.34 -8.59 5.79
N HIS A 77 -0.75 -8.59 4.51
CA HIS A 77 -0.04 -7.93 3.41
C HIS A 77 -0.43 -6.47 3.20
N GLY A 78 -1.38 -5.96 3.99
CA GLY A 78 -1.78 -4.55 3.99
C GLY A 78 -0.96 -3.71 4.96
N GLN A 79 -1.18 -2.39 4.93
CA GLN A 79 -0.51 -1.47 5.85
C GLN A 79 -0.82 -1.83 7.29
N GLY A 80 0.23 -1.93 8.12
CA GLY A 80 0.11 -2.33 9.52
C GLY A 80 -0.16 -3.82 9.76
N GLY A 81 -0.17 -4.66 8.71
CA GLY A 81 -0.27 -6.10 8.85
C GLY A 81 1.05 -6.76 9.26
N ASP A 82 0.98 -7.95 9.86
CA ASP A 82 2.12 -8.65 10.46
C ASP A 82 3.32 -8.79 9.51
N LYS A 83 3.07 -9.09 8.22
CA LYS A 83 4.14 -9.26 7.23
C LYS A 83 4.80 -7.93 6.86
N THR A 84 4.01 -6.86 6.75
CA THR A 84 4.52 -5.51 6.47
C THR A 84 5.29 -4.94 7.67
N LEU A 85 4.80 -5.19 8.90
CA LEU A 85 5.49 -4.80 10.13
C LEU A 85 6.81 -5.56 10.31
N ALA A 86 6.82 -6.89 10.09
CA ALA A 86 8.05 -7.68 10.15
C ALA A 86 9.10 -7.19 9.15
N LYS A 87 8.68 -6.83 7.92
CA LYS A 87 9.57 -6.23 6.92
C LYS A 87 10.12 -4.88 7.39
N GLN A 88 9.29 -4.03 7.97
CA GLN A 88 9.71 -2.73 8.52
C GLN A 88 10.71 -2.90 9.68
N GLN A 89 10.46 -3.85 10.59
CA GLN A 89 11.35 -4.12 11.71
C GLN A 89 12.73 -4.63 11.25
N ARG A 90 12.78 -5.50 10.23
CA ARG A 90 14.03 -5.96 9.63
C ARG A 90 14.82 -4.83 8.99
N ALA A 91 14.15 -3.96 8.24
CA ALA A 91 14.78 -2.78 7.64
C ALA A 91 15.35 -1.85 8.73
N ALA A 92 14.59 -1.64 9.82
CA ALA A 92 15.04 -0.83 10.95
C ALA A 92 16.23 -1.46 11.70
N ALA A 93 16.28 -2.80 11.80
CA ALA A 93 17.40 -3.51 12.42
C ALA A 93 18.69 -3.41 11.59
N ALA A 94 18.60 -3.53 10.27
CA ALA A 94 19.73 -3.36 9.36
C ALA A 94 20.26 -1.92 9.33
N GLY A 95 19.39 -0.92 9.45
CA GLY A 95 19.80 0.49 9.54
C GLY A 95 20.57 0.84 10.81
N ARG A 96 20.56 -0.02 11.85
CA ARG A 96 21.29 0.20 13.11
C ARG A 96 22.70 -0.41 13.13
N SER A 97 23.06 -1.21 12.13
CA SER A 97 24.38 -1.88 12.06
C SER A 97 25.42 -1.12 11.22
N HIS A 98 25.06 0.05 10.69
CA HIS A 98 25.93 0.97 9.97
C HIS A 98 26.14 2.23 10.81
#